data_AF-A0A8J9TE93-F1
#
_entry.id   AF-A0A8J9TE93-F1
#
_cell.length_a   1.000
_cell.length_b   1.000
_cell.length_c   1.000
_cell.angle_alpha   90.00
_cell.angle_beta   90.00
_cell.angle_gamma   90.00
#
_symmetry.space_group_name_H-M   'P 1'
#
loop_
_entity.id
_entity.type
_entity.pdbx_description
1 polymer ?
#
loop_
_entity_poly.entity_id
_entity_poly.type
_entity_poly.pdbx_seq_one_letter_code
_entity_poly.pdbx_strand_id
1 'polypeptide(L)'
;MAIVGDLMRSVSLMQYYPQHETLEEVARDFNPNWTTAVEMLTDDVYIGAENWNNLFCLRRNKAATSEEIRCRLDNIGEFHLGEMCNKFMSGSLVMPVSSNSTTSSRRA
;
A
#
# COMPACT_ATOMS: atom_id res chain seq x y z
N MET A 1 5.72 9.07 -2.67
CA MET A 1 5.28 8.41 -1.43
C MET A 1 5.83 7.00 -1.44
N ALA A 2 6.20 6.46 -0.28
CA ALA A 2 6.68 5.09 -0.15
C ALA A 2 5.81 4.34 0.86
N ILE A 3 5.56 3.07 0.59
CA ILE A 3 4.92 2.14 1.51
C ILE A 3 6.00 1.30 2.18
N VAL A 4 5.90 1.11 3.49
CA VAL A 4 6.87 0.36 4.28
C VAL A 4 6.12 -0.70 5.06
N GLY A 5 6.44 -1.98 4.80
CA GLY A 5 6.00 -3.08 5.64
C GLY A 5 7.02 -3.32 6.75
N ASP A 6 6.58 -3.19 8.00
CA ASP A 6 7.35 -3.56 9.18
C ASP A 6 7.08 -5.02 9.54
N LEU A 7 8.07 -5.69 10.12
CA LEU A 7 7.98 -7.10 10.51
C LEU A 7 6.85 -7.39 11.51
N MET A 8 6.50 -6.43 12.37
CA MET A 8 5.49 -6.60 13.43
C MET A 8 4.50 -5.45 13.55
N ARG A 9 4.83 -4.27 13.01
CA ARG A 9 4.02 -3.04 13.13
C ARG A 9 3.18 -2.76 11.88
N SER A 10 2.78 -3.80 11.16
CA SER A 10 2.00 -3.70 9.94
C SER A 10 2.66 -2.76 8.92
N VAL A 11 1.94 -1.76 8.44
CA VAL A 11 2.32 -0.90 7.32
C VAL A 11 2.36 0.57 7.72
N SER A 12 3.38 1.29 7.29
CA SER A 12 3.45 2.75 7.35
C SER A 12 3.62 3.37 5.96
N LEU A 13 3.16 4.62 5.84
CA LEU A 13 3.33 5.44 4.65
C LEU A 13 4.32 6.55 4.96
N MET A 14 5.32 6.66 4.09
CA MET A 14 6.36 7.68 4.17
C MET A 14 6.23 8.65 3.00
N GLN A 15 6.36 9.95 3.28
CA GLN A 15 6.39 11.00 2.28
C GLN A 15 7.74 11.69 2.31
N TYR A 16 8.36 11.83 1.14
CA TYR A 16 9.57 12.62 0.98
C TYR A 16 9.22 14.08 0.72
N TYR A 17 9.86 15.00 1.45
CA TYR A 17 9.71 16.44 1.30
C TYR A 17 11.03 17.03 0.77
N PRO A 18 11.12 17.31 -0.55
CA PRO A 18 12.35 17.80 -1.19
C PRO A 18 12.86 19.13 -0.61
N GLN A 19 11.96 19.96 -0.09
CA GLN A 19 12.30 21.27 0.48
C GLN A 19 13.15 21.15 1.75
N HIS A 20 12.98 20.05 2.48
CA HIS A 20 13.66 19.80 3.74
C HIS A 20 14.65 18.63 3.65
N GLU A 21 14.70 17.96 2.50
CA GLU A 21 15.45 16.72 2.26
C GLU A 21 15.13 15.62 3.30
N THR A 22 13.91 15.62 3.86
CA THR A 22 13.47 14.69 4.89
C THR A 22 12.44 13.68 4.36
N LEU A 23 12.44 12.50 4.98
CA LEU A 23 11.40 11.50 4.84
C LEU A 23 10.58 11.47 6.13
N GLU A 24 9.28 11.71 6.04
CA GLU A 24 8.39 11.76 7.20
C GLU A 24 7.28 10.73 7.09
N GLU A 25 6.87 10.17 8.23
CA GLU A 25 5.72 9.29 8.30
C GLU A 25 4.43 10.10 8.24
N VAL A 26 3.54 9.75 7.31
CA VAL A 26 2.27 10.47 7.11
C VAL A 26 1.05 9.70 7.58
N ALA A 27 1.14 8.38 7.64
CA ALA A 27 0.08 7.53 8.19
C ALA A 27 0.64 6.15 8.53
N ARG A 28 -0.02 5.45 9.45
CA ARG A 28 0.33 4.09 9.86
C ARG A 28 -0.90 3.26 10.17
N ASP A 29 -0.82 1.97 9.89
CA ASP A 29 -1.72 0.97 10.44
C ASP A 29 -1.23 0.56 11.84
N PHE A 30 -2.07 0.76 12.85
CA PHE A 30 -1.73 0.47 14.23
C PHE A 30 -2.03 -0.99 14.63
N ASN A 31 -2.52 -1.81 13.71
CA ASN A 31 -2.68 -3.24 13.96
C ASN A 31 -1.32 -3.94 13.97
N PRO A 32 -1.12 -4.94 14.85
CA PRO A 32 0.15 -5.68 14.93
C PRO A 32 0.22 -6.80 13.89
N ASN A 33 0.13 -6.47 12.60
CA ASN A 33 0.24 -7.47 11.53
C ASN A 33 1.71 -7.79 11.27
N TRP A 34 2.01 -9.08 11.14
CA TRP A 34 3.36 -9.55 10.85
C TRP A 34 3.55 -9.63 9.34
N THR A 35 3.94 -8.49 8.76
CA THR A 35 3.88 -8.25 7.32
C THR A 35 4.90 -9.09 6.55
N THR A 36 4.45 -9.80 5.52
CA THR A 36 5.29 -10.61 4.63
C THR A 36 5.52 -9.95 3.27
N ALA A 37 4.53 -9.24 2.75
CA ALA A 37 4.62 -8.47 1.50
C ALA A 37 3.65 -7.28 1.54
N VAL A 38 4.00 -6.19 0.83
CA VAL A 38 3.15 -5.00 0.65
C VAL A 38 3.20 -4.51 -0.79
N GLU A 39 2.14 -3.85 -1.25
CA GLU A 39 2.10 -3.15 -2.53
C GLU A 39 1.12 -1.98 -2.47
N MET A 40 1.41 -0.92 -3.23
CA MET A 40 0.49 0.18 -3.45
C MET A 40 -0.43 -0.15 -4.64
N LEU A 41 -1.72 -0.34 -4.38
CA LEU A 41 -2.69 -0.63 -5.45
C LEU A 41 -3.10 0.65 -6.20
N THR A 42 -3.28 1.74 -5.46
CA THR A 42 -3.62 3.07 -5.97
C THR A 42 -2.98 4.13 -5.05
N ASP A 43 -3.16 5.41 -5.37
CA ASP A 43 -2.64 6.53 -4.56
C ASP A 43 -3.15 6.57 -3.11
N ASP A 44 -4.24 5.88 -2.81
CA ASP A 44 -4.91 5.88 -1.50
C ASP A 44 -5.21 4.50 -0.92
N VAL A 45 -5.04 3.44 -1.71
CA VAL A 45 -5.33 2.05 -1.31
C VAL A 45 -4.09 1.20 -1.42
N TYR A 46 -3.84 0.45 -0.36
CA TYR A 46 -2.66 -0.39 -0.18
C TYR A 46 -3.08 -1.80 0.15
N ILE A 47 -2.28 -2.77 -0.24
CA ILE A 47 -2.47 -4.18 0.13
C ILE A 47 -1.27 -4.65 0.92
N GLY A 48 -1.55 -5.45 1.96
CA GLY A 48 -0.55 -6.18 2.71
C GLY A 48 -0.92 -7.65 2.81
N ALA A 49 0.09 -8.48 2.97
CA ALA A 49 -0.03 -9.86 3.37
C ALA A 49 0.68 -10.07 4.70
N GLU A 50 0.22 -11.04 5.47
CA GLU A 50 0.82 -11.38 6.76
C GLU A 50 1.14 -12.87 6.94
N ASN A 51 1.83 -13.20 8.02
CA ASN A 51 2.33 -14.54 8.34
C ASN A 51 1.23 -15.60 8.61
N TRP A 52 0.00 -15.19 8.95
CA TRP A 52 -1.14 -16.11 9.10
C TRP A 52 -1.88 -16.37 7.77
N ASN A 53 -1.24 -16.09 6.64
CA ASN A 53 -1.77 -16.31 5.29
C ASN A 53 -3.03 -15.48 5.00
N ASN A 54 -3.15 -14.32 5.64
CA ASN A 54 -4.20 -13.34 5.37
C ASN A 54 -3.69 -12.22 4.48
N LEU A 55 -4.60 -11.67 3.68
CA LEU A 55 -4.47 -10.41 2.97
C LEU A 55 -5.32 -9.37 3.68
N PHE A 56 -4.82 -8.14 3.70
CA PHE A 56 -5.55 -6.99 4.20
C PHE A 56 -5.37 -5.80 3.28
N CYS A 57 -6.42 -4.97 3.18
CA CYS A 57 -6.45 -3.76 2.37
C CYS A 57 -6.60 -2.55 3.28
N LEU A 58 -5.73 -1.59 3.09
CA LEU A 58 -5.68 -0.35 3.86
C LEU A 58 -6.05 0.83 2.98
N ARG A 59 -6.73 1.84 3.55
CA ARG A 59 -7.01 3.11 2.87
C ARG A 59 -6.55 4.28 3.72
N ARG A 60 -5.95 5.27 3.05
CA ARG A 60 -5.63 6.56 3.66
C ARG A 60 -6.81 7.52 3.53
N ASN A 61 -7.25 8.09 4.64
CA ASN A 61 -8.32 9.09 4.64
C ASN A 61 -7.76 10.52 4.56
N LYS A 62 -7.47 11.00 3.33
CA LYS A 62 -6.97 12.37 3.10
C LYS A 62 -8.00 13.47 3.38
N ALA A 63 -9.29 13.15 3.32
CA ALA A 63 -10.39 14.11 3.47
C ALA A 63 -10.81 14.33 4.94
N ALA A 64 -10.27 13.55 5.88
CA ALA A 64 -10.58 13.70 7.29
C ALA A 64 -10.12 15.07 7.82
N THR A 65 -10.93 15.65 8.69
CA THR A 65 -10.69 16.97 9.28
C THR A 65 -9.77 16.92 10.49
N SER A 66 -9.73 15.79 11.20
CA SER A 66 -8.79 15.57 12.31
C SER A 66 -7.49 14.93 11.81
N GLU A 67 -6.37 15.46 12.27
CA GLU A 67 -5.04 14.90 11.98
C GLU A 67 -4.89 13.49 12.57
N GLU A 68 -5.54 13.21 13.69
CA GLU A 68 -5.51 11.89 14.33
C GLU A 68 -6.09 10.81 13.41
N ILE A 69 -7.11 11.16 12.62
CA ILE A 69 -7.72 10.27 11.64
C ILE A 69 -6.83 10.19 10.39
N ARG A 70 -6.23 11.30 9.96
CA ARG A 70 -5.33 11.34 8.79
C ARG A 70 -4.07 10.49 8.98
N CYS A 71 -3.56 10.41 10.20
CA CYS A 71 -2.40 9.60 10.57
C CYS A 71 -2.71 8.11 10.68
N ARG A 72 -3.98 7.70 10.60
CA ARG A 72 -4.39 6.29 10.70
C ARG A 72 -4.76 5.74 9.32
N LEU A 73 -4.31 4.51 9.05
CA LEU A 73 -4.79 3.74 7.91
C LEU A 73 -6.02 2.93 8.32
N ASP A 74 -7.09 3.07 7.54
CA ASP A 74 -8.33 2.33 7.77
C ASP A 74 -8.23 0.97 7.09
N ASN A 75 -8.48 -0.10 7.86
CA ASN A 75 -8.69 -1.43 7.27
C ASN A 75 -10.05 -1.45 6.57
N ILE A 76 -10.04 -1.67 5.26
CA ILE A 76 -11.22 -1.67 4.39
C ILE A 76 -11.52 -3.05 3.81
N GLY A 77 -10.77 -4.08 4.17
CA GLY A 77 -10.96 -5.42 3.65
C GLY A 77 -9.93 -6.40 4.18
N GLU A 78 -10.39 -7.62 4.45
CA GLU A 78 -9.59 -8.74 4.94
C GLU A 78 -9.98 -10.00 4.19
N PHE A 79 -9.01 -10.84 3.87
CA PHE A 79 -9.25 -12.07 3.11
C PHE A 79 -8.24 -13.15 3.48
N HIS A 80 -8.72 -14.34 3.86
CA HIS A 80 -7.85 -15.48 4.13
C HIS A 80 -7.45 -16.16 2.83
N LEU A 81 -6.20 -15.96 2.40
CA LEU A 81 -5.66 -16.54 1.16
C LEU A 81 -5.33 -18.02 1.32
N GLY A 82 -4.91 -18.43 2.53
CA GLY A 82 -4.46 -19.79 2.82
C GLY A 82 -3.00 -20.08 2.45
N GLU A 83 -2.35 -19.17 1.72
CA GLU A 83 -0.95 -19.26 1.27
C GLU A 83 -0.11 -18.08 1.79
N MET A 84 1.19 -18.32 1.97
CA MET A 84 2.14 -17.28 2.38
C MET A 84 2.58 -16.46 1.15
N CYS A 85 2.12 -15.21 1.05
CA CYS A 85 2.53 -14.30 -0.01
C CYS A 85 3.93 -13.73 0.26
N ASN A 86 4.86 -13.95 -0.68
CA ASN A 86 6.23 -13.44 -0.58
C ASN A 86 6.49 -12.20 -1.43
N LYS A 87 5.63 -11.94 -2.43
CA LYS A 87 5.84 -10.85 -3.38
C LYS A 87 4.54 -10.46 -4.07
N PHE A 88 4.27 -9.17 -4.09
CA PHE A 88 3.36 -8.55 -5.03
C PHE A 88 4.14 -7.96 -6.20
N MET A 89 3.54 -8.01 -7.39
CA MET A 89 4.12 -7.42 -8.59
C MET A 89 3.01 -6.96 -9.52
N SER A 90 2.98 -5.66 -9.79
CA SER A 90 2.08 -5.08 -10.78
C SER A 90 2.40 -5.59 -12.19
N GLY A 91 1.41 -6.23 -12.84
CA GLY A 91 1.55 -6.78 -14.18
C GLY A 91 0.34 -7.61 -14.62
N SER A 92 0.34 -8.01 -15.89
CA SER A 92 -0.64 -8.94 -16.46
C SER A 92 0.08 -9.94 -17.35
N LEU A 93 -0.35 -11.20 -17.29
CA LEU A 93 0.12 -12.27 -18.20
C LEU A 93 -0.69 -12.33 -19.50
N VAL A 94 -1.79 -11.59 -19.58
CA VAL A 94 -2.64 -11.53 -20.78
C VAL A 94 -2.02 -10.58 -21.80
N MET A 95 -1.97 -11.00 -23.06
CA MET A 95 -1.56 -10.14 -24.16
C MET A 95 -2.41 -8.87 -24.15
N PRO A 96 -1.81 -7.68 -24.17
CA PRO A 96 -2.57 -6.45 -24.36
C PRO A 96 -3.37 -6.59 -25.64
N VAL A 97 -4.70 -6.58 -25.53
CA VAL A 97 -5.55 -6.43 -26.70
C VAL A 97 -5.13 -5.10 -27.30
N SER A 98 -4.69 -5.12 -28.55
CA SER A 98 -4.23 -3.93 -29.26
C SER A 98 -5.38 -2.92 -29.36
N SER A 99 -5.52 -2.07 -28.34
CA SER A 99 -6.22 -0.82 -28.49
C SER A 99 -5.33 0.04 -29.37
N ASN A 100 -5.71 0.17 -30.64
CA ASN A 100 -5.20 1.22 -31.51
C ASN A 100 -5.50 2.59 -30.88
N SER A 101 -4.69 3.03 -29.92
CA SER A 101 -4.59 4.42 -29.47
C SER A 101 -3.39 4.57 -28.54
N THR A 102 -2.38 5.27 -29.05
CA THR A 102 -1.26 5.89 -28.35
C THR A 102 -1.61 6.43 -26.96
N THR A 103 -1.00 5.88 -25.91
CA THR A 103 -0.80 6.62 -24.66
C THR A 103 0.56 6.27 -24.03
N SER A 104 1.37 7.31 -23.89
CA SER A 104 2.74 7.37 -23.34
C SER A 104 2.91 6.61 -22.02
N SER A 105 3.84 5.65 -21.99
CA SER A 105 4.38 5.08 -20.77
C SER A 105 5.15 6.17 -19.99
N ARG A 106 4.57 6.69 -18.92
CA ARG A 106 5.36 7.35 -17.86
C ARG A 106 5.50 6.37 -16.71
N ARG A 107 6.70 5.81 -16.57
CA ARG A 107 7.23 5.26 -15.32
C ARG A 107 8.18 6.32 -14.75
N ALA A 108 7.90 6.77 -13.53
CA ALA A 108 8.82 7.36 -12.58
C ALA A 108 8.40 6.86 -11.21
#